data_AF-A0ABD6CIB8-F1
#
_entry.id   AF-A0ABD6CIB8-F1
#
_cell.length_a   1.000
_cell.length_b   1.000
_cell.length_c   1.000
_cell.angle_alpha   90.00
_cell.angle_beta   90.00
_cell.angle_gamma   90.00
#
_symmetry.space_group_name_H-M   'P 1'
#
loop_
_entity.id
_entity.type
_entity.pdbx_description
1 polymer ?
#
loop_
_entity_poly.entity_id
_entity_poly.type
_entity_poly.pdbx_seq_one_letter_code
_entity_poly.pdbx_strand_id
1 'polypeptide(L)'
;MTDRRGATRRGALKFGAIGSFGAVTGLIPMVSQAAPEGIQNCTTIDEPGEYELKNDITGGGTLGPDDDACIAIQAGDVTLDGNGYTLEGDGDGVGIRIGMYGPESTVRNLTVRNFDRGIAPEYGSVVAIDSVTVEGNVEGIRGNLSDLTCTNSVVRDNDGNGIYLSNETLTVRNCEIRDNGGIPIGMCCRGSVVVEACEIVGNGGPVGFTVNPDTRIEGSVIAGSSEEGIATSYGDVHNSPDEPVRITDCYIHDNDGPGISHDSGYLEVRQCTLAGNRDGYYADGIEVGSAVLRYNNVENNEEYGAFFRKEFENEVDAECNYWGDESGPKHQNNPRSDPKGERVTESIDVTPWSVERIEDGEGVCIGGQERVGYISLSSFTKVTGDDEVACVPDEDGWGDSFYIRREARNGWSDEGVVVDVPNSSQSFRGYLISAEADTTSSGGPSGEGPWGEDCSSWLFVNEAQEVQFDVEHDIHDLEPTVAHETVQPTNGDGDDVGLPLDLVRTTFAPFAEAE
;
A
#
# COMPACT_ATOMS: atom_id res chain seq x y z
N MET A 1 31.96 16.39 -11.75
CA MET A 1 32.58 17.73 -11.81
C MET A 1 31.56 18.58 -12.56
N THR A 2 30.67 19.37 -11.95
CA THR A 2 30.81 20.36 -10.88
C THR A 2 29.52 20.50 -10.06
N ASP A 3 29.75 20.78 -8.79
CA ASP A 3 28.87 21.06 -7.66
C ASP A 3 27.78 22.13 -7.91
N ARG A 4 26.56 21.90 -7.39
CA ARG A 4 25.51 22.93 -7.22
C ARG A 4 25.16 23.01 -5.73
N ARG A 5 25.75 23.99 -5.04
CA ARG A 5 25.29 24.49 -3.74
C ARG A 5 24.89 25.96 -3.83
N GLY A 6 23.66 26.23 -3.37
CA GLY A 6 23.33 27.34 -2.49
C GLY A 6 22.97 28.70 -3.12
N ALA A 7 21.77 29.21 -2.80
CA ALA A 7 21.63 30.54 -2.19
C ALA A 7 20.17 30.81 -1.73
N THR A 8 19.97 30.76 -0.43
CA THR A 8 18.83 31.31 0.32
C THR A 8 18.76 32.83 0.18
N ARG A 9 17.59 33.40 -0.17
CA ARG A 9 17.33 34.85 -0.14
C ARG A 9 16.81 35.29 1.23
N ARG A 10 17.60 36.10 1.93
CA ARG A 10 17.17 36.91 3.08
C ARG A 10 16.43 38.16 2.61
N GLY A 11 15.15 38.27 2.94
CA GLY A 11 14.38 39.52 2.83
C GLY A 11 14.51 40.35 4.10
N ALA A 12 15.16 41.52 4.01
CA ALA A 12 15.22 42.51 5.07
C ALA A 12 14.08 43.52 4.89
N LEU A 13 13.08 43.50 5.78
CA LEU A 13 12.11 44.59 5.92
C LEU A 13 12.54 45.53 7.04
N LYS A 14 12.78 46.79 6.67
CA LYS A 14 12.95 47.93 7.57
C LYS A 14 11.56 48.43 7.97
N PHE A 15 11.27 48.50 9.28
CA PHE A 15 10.16 49.29 9.80
C PHE A 15 10.68 50.43 10.68
N GLY A 16 10.14 51.62 10.43
CA GLY A 16 10.48 52.86 11.10
C GLY A 16 9.68 53.11 12.37
N ALA A 17 10.40 53.61 13.37
CA ALA A 17 10.09 54.69 14.30
C ALA A 17 8.64 54.98 14.79
N ILE A 18 8.52 54.87 16.13
CA ILE A 18 7.91 55.80 17.09
C ILE A 18 6.37 55.82 17.19
N GLY A 19 5.90 55.21 18.28
CA GLY A 19 4.60 55.47 18.90
C GLY A 19 4.63 55.01 20.36
N SER A 20 4.96 55.92 21.26
CA SER A 20 4.96 55.73 22.71
C SER A 20 3.52 55.51 23.22
N PHE A 21 3.23 54.31 23.72
CA PHE A 21 2.09 54.01 24.58
C PHE A 21 2.58 53.34 25.86
N GLY A 22 2.01 53.76 26.99
CA GLY A 22 2.49 53.52 28.35
C GLY A 22 2.64 52.04 28.71
N ALA A 23 3.71 51.75 29.44
CA ALA A 23 3.94 50.47 30.09
C ALA A 23 2.85 50.22 31.13
N VAL A 24 1.82 49.46 30.76
CA VAL A 24 1.07 48.66 31.72
C VAL A 24 1.94 47.44 31.97
N THR A 25 2.80 47.50 33.00
CA THR A 25 3.44 46.32 33.57
C THR A 25 2.36 45.48 34.23
N GLY A 26 1.61 44.74 33.42
CA GLY A 26 0.82 43.62 33.89
C GLY A 26 1.81 42.57 34.35
N LEU A 27 1.95 42.42 35.66
CA LEU A 27 2.47 41.19 36.26
C LEU A 27 1.60 40.05 35.74
N ILE A 28 2.04 39.35 34.71
CA ILE A 28 1.57 38.00 34.47
C ILE A 28 2.02 37.24 35.73
N PRO A 29 1.11 36.73 36.57
CA PRO A 29 1.54 35.84 37.63
C PRO A 29 2.28 34.71 36.95
N MET A 30 3.59 34.61 37.20
CA MET A 30 4.27 33.34 37.00
C MET A 30 3.56 32.39 37.95
N VAL A 31 2.65 31.57 37.40
CA VAL A 31 2.16 30.41 38.11
C VAL A 31 3.41 29.58 38.34
N SER A 32 3.90 29.60 39.58
CA SER A 32 4.94 28.68 40.00
C SER A 32 4.32 27.29 39.89
N GLN A 33 4.59 26.59 38.79
CA GLN A 33 4.26 25.17 38.68
C GLN A 33 4.90 24.50 39.89
N ALA A 34 4.08 23.86 40.73
CA ALA A 34 4.59 23.09 41.85
C ALA A 34 5.57 22.03 41.29
N ALA A 35 6.65 21.74 42.01
CA ALA A 35 7.51 20.63 41.64
C ALA A 35 6.67 19.34 41.63
N PRO A 36 6.91 18.40 40.69
CA PRO A 36 6.17 17.15 40.65
C PRO A 36 6.23 16.40 41.97
N GLU A 37 5.13 15.75 42.34
CA GLU A 37 5.04 14.96 43.56
C GLU A 37 5.78 13.63 43.38
N GLY A 38 6.68 13.31 44.31
CA GLY A 38 7.52 12.11 44.23
C GLY A 38 6.83 10.86 44.78
N ILE A 39 6.72 9.83 43.95
CA ILE A 39 6.17 8.52 44.31
C ILE A 39 7.31 7.52 44.53
N GLN A 40 7.25 6.78 45.65
CA GLN A 40 8.29 5.82 46.06
C GLN A 40 7.76 4.42 46.35
N ASN A 41 6.44 4.26 46.47
CA ASN A 41 5.74 3.02 46.77
C ASN A 41 4.39 3.02 46.03
N CYS A 42 3.76 1.87 45.92
CA CYS A 42 2.39 1.75 45.44
C CYS A 42 1.47 2.72 46.22
N THR A 43 0.60 3.44 45.50
CA THR A 43 -0.22 4.52 46.05
C THR A 43 -1.45 4.79 45.19
N THR A 44 -2.40 5.52 45.76
CA THR A 44 -3.48 6.18 45.01
C THR A 44 -3.09 7.63 44.73
N ILE A 45 -3.39 8.10 43.53
CA ILE A 45 -3.33 9.50 43.11
C ILE A 45 -4.76 10.01 43.01
N ASP A 46 -5.20 10.79 43.99
CA ASP A 46 -6.57 11.30 44.14
C ASP A 46 -6.68 12.81 43.95
N GLU A 47 -5.59 13.49 43.57
CA GLU A 47 -5.55 14.89 43.18
C GLU A 47 -4.94 15.06 41.77
N PRO A 48 -5.44 16.01 40.95
CA PRO A 48 -4.82 16.35 39.68
C PRO A 48 -3.39 16.90 39.85
N GLY A 49 -2.50 16.62 38.90
CA GLY A 49 -1.14 17.18 38.95
C GLY A 49 -0.07 16.35 38.25
N GLU A 50 1.17 16.80 38.46
CA GLU A 50 2.37 16.14 37.94
C GLU A 50 2.99 15.26 39.04
N TYR A 51 3.20 13.99 38.72
CA TYR A 51 3.76 12.98 39.61
C TYR A 51 4.96 12.34 38.95
N GLU A 52 5.96 11.97 39.75
CA GLU A 52 7.15 11.31 39.24
C GLU A 52 7.62 10.16 40.12
N LEU A 53 7.98 9.05 39.51
CA LEU A 53 8.63 7.96 40.25
C LEU A 53 10.05 8.38 40.65
N LYS A 54 10.44 8.00 41.87
CA LYS A 54 11.77 8.30 42.43
C LYS A 54 12.67 7.08 42.57
N ASN A 55 12.14 5.89 42.35
CA ASN A 55 12.82 4.61 42.40
C ASN A 55 11.96 3.55 41.72
N ASP A 56 12.55 2.38 41.46
CA ASP A 56 11.77 1.18 41.13
C ASP A 56 10.83 0.85 42.29
N ILE A 57 9.60 0.47 41.96
CA ILE A 57 8.56 0.11 42.91
C ILE A 57 8.21 -1.35 42.68
N THR A 58 8.28 -2.14 43.74
CA THR A 58 7.82 -3.53 43.75
C THR A 58 6.53 -3.63 44.53
N GLY A 59 5.49 -4.21 43.95
CA GLY A 59 4.23 -4.51 44.64
C GLY A 59 3.10 -4.88 43.69
N GLY A 60 2.26 -5.82 44.13
CA GLY A 60 0.98 -6.19 43.51
C GLY A 60 -0.09 -6.34 44.60
N GLY A 61 -1.37 -6.26 44.22
CA GLY A 61 -2.53 -6.82 44.94
C GLY A 61 -2.64 -6.66 46.46
N THR A 62 -2.20 -5.55 47.08
CA THR A 62 -2.21 -5.41 48.56
C THR A 62 -2.88 -4.15 49.09
N LEU A 63 -3.68 -3.44 48.27
CA LEU A 63 -4.57 -2.38 48.75
C LEU A 63 -6.01 -2.88 49.01
N GLY A 64 -6.17 -4.15 49.41
CA GLY A 64 -7.42 -4.67 49.95
C GLY A 64 -8.41 -5.19 48.89
N PRO A 65 -9.52 -5.80 49.33
CA PRO A 65 -10.33 -6.74 48.53
C PRO A 65 -11.05 -6.14 47.31
N ASP A 66 -10.97 -4.83 47.08
CA ASP A 66 -11.67 -4.13 45.99
C ASP A 66 -10.73 -3.18 45.18
N ASP A 67 -9.41 -3.13 45.47
CA ASP A 67 -8.50 -2.06 44.99
C ASP A 67 -7.11 -2.55 44.52
N ASP A 68 -7.03 -3.66 43.79
CA ASP A 68 -5.76 -4.33 43.42
C ASP A 68 -4.96 -3.67 42.29
N ALA A 69 -4.56 -2.40 42.46
CA ALA A 69 -3.57 -1.74 41.60
C ALA A 69 -2.35 -1.25 42.41
N CYS A 70 -1.14 -1.32 41.86
CA CYS A 70 0.02 -0.69 42.50
C CYS A 70 -0.09 0.84 42.44
N ILE A 71 -0.36 1.41 41.26
CA ILE A 71 -0.68 2.83 41.12
C ILE A 71 -2.13 2.96 40.67
N ALA A 72 -2.98 3.57 41.51
CA ALA A 72 -4.36 3.85 41.18
C ALA A 72 -4.55 5.35 40.91
N ILE A 73 -4.84 5.73 39.66
CA ILE A 73 -5.15 7.11 39.27
C ILE A 73 -6.66 7.30 39.37
N GLN A 74 -7.08 8.10 40.35
CA GLN A 74 -8.47 8.40 40.69
C GLN A 74 -8.83 9.89 40.55
N ALA A 75 -7.90 10.71 40.04
CA ALA A 75 -8.14 12.09 39.66
C ALA A 75 -7.74 12.31 38.19
N GLY A 76 -8.51 13.13 37.48
CA GLY A 76 -8.21 13.51 36.11
C GLY A 76 -7.10 14.55 36.04
N ASP A 77 -6.63 14.86 34.83
CA ASP A 77 -5.49 15.77 34.60
C ASP A 77 -4.23 15.36 35.38
N VAL A 78 -3.93 14.05 35.39
CA VAL A 78 -2.73 13.50 36.04
C VAL A 78 -1.69 13.16 35.00
N THR A 79 -0.47 13.67 35.19
CA THR A 79 0.72 13.19 34.49
C THR A 79 1.56 12.34 35.45
N LEU A 80 1.72 11.06 35.16
CA LEU A 80 2.66 10.17 35.83
C LEU A 80 3.91 9.97 34.97
N ASP A 81 5.02 10.56 35.40
CA ASP A 81 6.34 10.36 34.80
C ASP A 81 7.12 9.28 35.54
N GLY A 82 7.44 8.22 34.85
CA GLY A 82 8.22 7.11 35.35
C GLY A 82 9.68 7.41 35.62
N ASN A 83 10.26 8.48 35.04
CA ASN A 83 11.69 8.77 35.09
C ASN A 83 12.61 7.58 34.65
N GLY A 84 12.09 6.63 33.88
CA GLY A 84 12.75 5.40 33.46
C GLY A 84 12.75 4.28 34.51
N TYR A 85 12.05 4.44 35.64
CA TYR A 85 11.94 3.41 36.68
C TYR A 85 10.92 2.32 36.32
N THR A 86 10.99 1.21 37.05
CA THR A 86 10.14 0.03 36.86
C THR A 86 9.06 -0.05 37.94
N LEU A 87 7.84 -0.39 37.52
CA LEU A 87 6.79 -0.97 38.36
C LEU A 87 6.81 -2.49 38.17
N GLU A 88 7.06 -3.20 39.26
CA GLU A 88 7.23 -4.67 39.29
C GLU A 88 6.13 -5.32 40.12
N GLY A 89 5.33 -6.17 39.50
CA GLY A 89 4.33 -6.99 40.19
C GLY A 89 4.86 -8.36 40.61
N ASP A 90 3.98 -9.17 41.22
CA ASP A 90 4.22 -10.55 41.64
C ASP A 90 3.43 -11.58 40.82
N GLY A 91 2.86 -11.15 39.70
CA GLY A 91 2.01 -11.93 38.80
C GLY A 91 0.52 -11.76 39.03
N ASP A 92 0.10 -10.90 39.95
CA ASP A 92 -1.32 -10.63 40.27
C ASP A 92 -1.63 -9.12 40.24
N GLY A 93 -2.92 -8.78 40.18
CA GLY A 93 -3.42 -7.41 40.19
C GLY A 93 -3.01 -6.57 38.98
N VAL A 94 -3.10 -5.25 39.14
CA VAL A 94 -2.86 -4.26 38.08
C VAL A 94 -1.62 -3.42 38.40
N GLY A 95 -0.76 -3.16 37.41
CA GLY A 95 0.36 -2.24 37.56
C GLY A 95 -0.12 -0.79 37.74
N ILE A 96 -0.79 -0.27 36.72
CA ILE A 96 -1.42 1.05 36.73
C ILE A 96 -2.90 0.92 36.36
N ARG A 97 -3.78 1.37 37.26
CA ARG A 97 -5.21 1.47 36.99
C ARG A 97 -5.62 2.93 36.87
N ILE A 98 -6.26 3.30 35.78
CA ILE A 98 -6.86 4.62 35.59
C ILE A 98 -8.38 4.46 35.66
N GLY A 99 -8.97 4.89 36.78
CA GLY A 99 -10.41 4.73 37.01
C GLY A 99 -11.26 5.79 36.31
N MET A 100 -12.59 5.69 36.46
CA MET A 100 -13.56 6.64 35.87
C MET A 100 -13.35 8.11 36.25
N TYR A 101 -12.72 8.34 37.41
CA TYR A 101 -12.42 9.68 37.93
C TYR A 101 -11.03 10.17 37.53
N GLY A 102 -10.28 9.36 36.78
CA GLY A 102 -8.97 9.67 36.22
C GLY A 102 -8.93 10.02 34.72
N PRO A 103 -9.94 10.64 34.10
CA PRO A 103 -9.87 10.96 32.67
C PRO A 103 -8.77 12.00 32.38
N GLU A 104 -8.33 12.07 31.13
CA GLU A 104 -7.30 13.02 30.68
C GLU A 104 -5.95 12.80 31.39
N SER A 105 -5.58 11.54 31.61
CA SER A 105 -4.33 11.17 32.28
C SER A 105 -3.25 10.75 31.29
N THR A 106 -2.01 11.12 31.59
CA THR A 106 -0.81 10.71 30.83
C THR A 106 0.07 9.83 31.69
N VAL A 107 0.49 8.70 31.15
CA VAL A 107 1.47 7.79 31.76
C VAL A 107 2.67 7.71 30.83
N ARG A 108 3.88 8.02 31.30
CA ARG A 108 5.05 8.05 30.42
C ARG A 108 6.35 7.59 31.06
N ASN A 109 7.29 7.13 30.22
CA ASN A 109 8.69 6.92 30.58
C ASN A 109 8.89 5.95 31.78
N LEU A 110 8.24 4.79 31.77
CA LEU A 110 8.48 3.71 32.74
C LEU A 110 8.41 2.34 32.08
N THR A 111 8.82 1.32 32.84
CA THR A 111 8.50 -0.08 32.56
C THR A 111 7.44 -0.59 33.54
N VAL A 112 6.44 -1.33 33.05
CA VAL A 112 5.42 -2.02 33.85
C VAL A 112 5.46 -3.51 33.54
N ARG A 113 5.76 -4.36 34.53
CA ARG A 113 5.92 -5.79 34.30
C ARG A 113 5.49 -6.69 35.46
N ASN A 114 5.23 -7.96 35.12
CA ASN A 114 4.85 -9.02 36.05
C ASN A 114 3.54 -8.76 36.82
N PHE A 115 2.50 -8.25 36.16
CA PHE A 115 1.14 -8.11 36.70
C PHE A 115 0.15 -9.03 35.97
N ASP A 116 -1.05 -9.23 36.52
CA ASP A 116 -2.17 -9.79 35.73
C ASP A 116 -2.53 -8.82 34.60
N ARG A 117 -2.58 -7.52 34.88
CA ARG A 117 -2.71 -6.46 33.86
C ARG A 117 -1.64 -5.40 34.05
N GLY A 118 -0.87 -5.11 33.02
CA GLY A 118 0.12 -4.02 33.08
C GLY A 118 -0.55 -2.67 33.32
N ILE A 119 -1.35 -2.21 32.36
CA ILE A 119 -2.08 -0.94 32.45
C ILE A 119 -3.57 -1.17 32.15
N ALA A 120 -4.45 -0.67 33.01
CA ALA A 120 -5.89 -0.83 32.88
C ALA A 120 -6.62 0.53 32.95
N PRO A 121 -6.92 1.16 31.80
CA PRO A 121 -7.84 2.29 31.72
C PRO A 121 -9.30 1.82 31.80
N GLU A 122 -10.12 2.48 32.60
CA GLU A 122 -11.49 2.03 32.89
C GLU A 122 -12.54 3.14 32.82
N TYR A 123 -13.71 2.81 32.26
CA TYR A 123 -14.99 3.51 32.43
C TYR A 123 -14.98 5.03 32.17
N GLY A 124 -14.79 5.41 30.91
CA GLY A 124 -14.84 6.79 30.41
C GLY A 124 -13.51 7.52 30.53
N SER A 125 -12.42 6.81 30.85
CA SER A 125 -11.10 7.42 30.90
C SER A 125 -10.59 7.72 29.48
N VAL A 126 -9.89 8.84 29.35
CA VAL A 126 -9.13 9.23 28.15
C VAL A 126 -7.67 9.23 28.55
N VAL A 127 -6.88 8.31 28.00
CA VAL A 127 -5.52 8.04 28.48
C VAL A 127 -4.50 8.18 27.36
N ALA A 128 -3.38 8.85 27.66
CA ALA A 128 -2.19 8.87 26.84
C ALA A 128 -1.09 8.02 27.48
N ILE A 129 -0.52 7.10 26.73
CA ILE A 129 0.65 6.30 27.11
C ILE A 129 1.77 6.66 26.15
N ASP A 130 2.89 7.16 26.67
CA ASP A 130 4.03 7.59 25.85
C ASP A 130 5.37 7.07 26.38
N SER A 131 6.19 6.50 25.50
CA SER A 131 7.52 6.02 25.89
C SER A 131 7.49 5.02 27.05
N VAL A 132 6.50 4.12 27.06
CA VAL A 132 6.31 3.11 28.11
C VAL A 132 6.68 1.73 27.58
N THR A 133 7.30 0.89 28.42
CA THR A 133 7.47 -0.55 28.16
C THR A 133 6.48 -1.34 29.02
N VAL A 134 5.60 -2.12 28.40
CA VAL A 134 4.66 -3.00 29.08
C VAL A 134 4.99 -4.44 28.73
N GLU A 135 5.55 -5.19 29.68
CA GLU A 135 6.12 -6.51 29.40
C GLU A 135 5.86 -7.57 30.46
N GLY A 136 5.84 -8.86 30.08
CA GLY A 136 5.76 -9.97 31.03
C GLY A 136 4.50 -9.95 31.92
N ASN A 137 3.40 -9.36 31.45
CA ASN A 137 2.12 -9.38 32.15
C ASN A 137 1.22 -10.47 31.56
N VAL A 138 0.17 -10.88 32.27
CA VAL A 138 -0.85 -11.76 31.66
C VAL A 138 -1.57 -11.03 30.52
N GLU A 139 -1.92 -9.76 30.72
CA GLU A 139 -2.41 -8.86 29.68
C GLU A 139 -1.59 -7.56 29.73
N GLY A 140 -1.13 -7.05 28.58
CA GLY A 140 -0.33 -5.83 28.52
C GLY A 140 -1.13 -4.58 28.94
N ILE A 141 -1.95 -4.07 28.01
CA ILE A 141 -2.82 -2.93 28.22
C ILE A 141 -4.26 -3.38 27.95
N ARG A 142 -5.10 -3.38 28.99
CA ARG A 142 -6.48 -3.85 28.87
C ARG A 142 -7.46 -2.83 29.40
N GLY A 143 -8.25 -2.25 28.51
CA GLY A 143 -9.23 -1.22 28.85
C GLY A 143 -10.67 -1.59 28.51
N ASN A 144 -11.60 -0.98 29.22
CA ASN A 144 -13.03 -1.09 28.95
C ASN A 144 -13.66 0.30 28.95
N LEU A 145 -14.44 0.59 27.91
CA LEU A 145 -15.13 1.87 27.76
C LEU A 145 -14.16 3.05 27.93
N SER A 146 -12.95 2.99 27.38
CA SER A 146 -11.95 4.08 27.51
C SER A 146 -11.25 4.39 26.19
N ASP A 147 -10.99 5.67 25.93
CA ASP A 147 -10.17 6.12 24.81
C ASP A 147 -8.69 6.01 25.19
N LEU A 148 -7.88 5.40 24.32
CA LEU A 148 -6.44 5.24 24.55
C LEU A 148 -5.63 5.72 23.34
N THR A 149 -4.64 6.56 23.62
CA THR A 149 -3.55 6.86 22.67
C THR A 149 -2.25 6.28 23.22
N CYS A 150 -1.65 5.34 22.49
CA CYS A 150 -0.36 4.74 22.81
C CYS A 150 0.68 5.18 21.76
N THR A 151 1.74 5.84 22.19
CA THR A 151 2.79 6.38 21.31
C THR A 151 4.18 5.98 21.76
N ASN A 152 5.09 5.74 20.81
CA ASN A 152 6.52 5.53 21.07
C ASN A 152 6.79 4.44 22.14
N SER A 153 5.92 3.45 22.24
CA SER A 153 5.88 2.50 23.35
C SER A 153 6.14 1.09 22.87
N VAL A 154 6.56 0.23 23.79
CA VAL A 154 6.87 -1.18 23.54
C VAL A 154 5.92 -2.03 24.37
N VAL A 155 5.16 -2.91 23.72
CA VAL A 155 4.25 -3.87 24.37
C VAL A 155 4.66 -5.27 23.95
N ARG A 156 5.30 -6.02 24.84
CA ARG A 156 5.96 -7.27 24.46
C ARG A 156 5.94 -8.37 25.49
N ASP A 157 6.12 -9.61 25.06
CA ASP A 157 6.32 -10.75 25.96
C ASP A 157 5.19 -10.88 27.01
N ASN A 158 3.97 -10.43 26.69
CA ASN A 158 2.81 -10.63 27.57
C ASN A 158 2.17 -11.99 27.23
N ASP A 159 1.76 -12.76 28.24
CA ASP A 159 1.26 -14.12 28.06
C ASP A 159 -0.03 -14.15 27.21
N GLY A 160 -0.83 -13.09 27.28
CA GLY A 160 -2.08 -12.88 26.55
C GLY A 160 -1.99 -11.74 25.54
N ASN A 161 -2.94 -10.81 25.57
CA ASN A 161 -3.01 -9.75 24.57
C ASN A 161 -2.01 -8.63 24.86
N GLY A 162 -1.54 -7.97 23.79
CA GLY A 162 -0.73 -6.77 23.88
C GLY A 162 -1.58 -5.58 24.33
N ILE A 163 -2.42 -5.06 23.44
CA ILE A 163 -3.36 -3.96 23.70
C ILE A 163 -4.77 -4.41 23.35
N TYR A 164 -5.68 -4.42 24.31
CA TYR A 164 -7.08 -4.80 24.08
C TYR A 164 -8.05 -3.82 24.71
N LEU A 165 -8.89 -3.18 23.89
CA LEU A 165 -9.96 -2.28 24.34
C LEU A 165 -11.35 -2.80 23.95
N SER A 166 -12.37 -2.24 24.60
CA SER A 166 -13.76 -2.44 24.23
C SER A 166 -14.54 -1.12 24.18
N ASN A 167 -15.30 -0.93 23.08
CA ASN A 167 -16.32 0.10 22.89
C ASN A 167 -15.87 1.59 22.84
N GLU A 168 -14.63 1.93 22.45
CA GLU A 168 -14.14 3.33 22.33
C GLU A 168 -13.02 3.46 21.26
N THR A 169 -12.25 4.55 21.24
CA THR A 169 -11.15 4.78 20.30
C THR A 169 -9.83 4.22 20.81
N LEU A 170 -9.16 3.40 20.00
CA LEU A 170 -7.77 3.02 20.21
C LEU A 170 -6.89 3.64 19.13
N THR A 171 -5.88 4.39 19.53
CA THR A 171 -4.83 4.89 18.63
C THR A 171 -3.46 4.40 19.07
N VAL A 172 -2.72 3.78 18.15
CA VAL A 172 -1.39 3.23 18.36
C VAL A 172 -0.45 3.81 17.29
N ARG A 173 0.62 4.49 17.69
CA ARG A 173 1.56 5.12 16.74
C ARG A 173 3.01 4.96 17.12
N ASN A 174 3.86 4.65 16.14
CA ASN A 174 5.30 4.47 16.37
C ASN A 174 5.58 3.50 17.53
N CYS A 175 4.74 2.47 17.66
CA CYS A 175 4.85 1.49 18.72
C CYS A 175 5.38 0.18 18.17
N GLU A 176 5.92 -0.59 19.10
CA GLU A 176 6.37 -1.93 18.88
C GLU A 176 5.53 -2.89 19.70
N ILE A 177 4.85 -3.82 19.04
CA ILE A 177 3.98 -4.81 19.67
C ILE A 177 4.45 -6.21 19.25
N ARG A 178 5.18 -6.89 20.12
CA ARG A 178 5.85 -8.13 19.71
C ARG A 178 5.75 -9.27 20.72
N ASP A 179 5.78 -10.50 20.23
CA ASP A 179 5.91 -11.70 21.05
C ASP A 179 4.84 -11.81 22.16
N ASN A 180 3.64 -11.28 21.93
CA ASN A 180 2.52 -11.43 22.86
C ASN A 180 1.77 -12.73 22.53
N GLY A 181 1.38 -13.52 23.54
CA GLY A 181 0.79 -14.83 23.34
C GLY A 181 -0.62 -14.84 22.73
N GLY A 182 -1.28 -13.68 22.67
CA GLY A 182 -2.61 -13.49 22.07
C GLY A 182 -2.64 -12.36 21.03
N ILE A 183 -3.74 -11.60 21.04
CA ILE A 183 -3.97 -10.51 20.08
C ILE A 183 -3.00 -9.34 20.37
N PRO A 184 -2.21 -8.86 19.38
CA PRO A 184 -1.33 -7.71 19.57
C PRO A 184 -2.11 -6.42 19.80
N ILE A 185 -3.10 -6.15 18.95
CA ILE A 185 -3.98 -4.99 19.02
C ILE A 185 -5.40 -5.49 18.76
N GLY A 186 -6.27 -5.35 19.76
CA GLY A 186 -7.63 -5.85 19.73
C GLY A 186 -8.63 -4.77 20.11
N MET A 187 -9.68 -4.65 19.31
CA MET A 187 -10.87 -3.87 19.63
C MET A 187 -12.10 -4.71 19.41
N CYS A 188 -12.89 -4.91 20.45
CA CYS A 188 -14.22 -5.50 20.29
C CYS A 188 -15.32 -4.43 20.14
N CYS A 189 -16.39 -4.86 19.48
CA CYS A 189 -17.67 -4.18 19.35
C CYS A 189 -17.72 -3.04 18.32
N ARG A 190 -17.64 -1.77 18.74
CA ARG A 190 -17.93 -0.60 17.87
C ARG A 190 -16.84 0.47 17.91
N GLY A 191 -15.75 0.18 18.62
CA GLY A 191 -14.61 1.09 18.70
C GLY A 191 -13.91 1.27 17.36
N SER A 192 -13.19 2.38 17.22
CA SER A 192 -12.31 2.61 16.07
C SER A 192 -10.86 2.31 16.44
N VAL A 193 -10.10 1.80 15.47
CA VAL A 193 -8.69 1.48 15.67
C VAL A 193 -7.84 2.25 14.66
N VAL A 194 -6.91 3.05 15.14
CA VAL A 194 -5.93 3.75 14.32
C VAL A 194 -4.56 3.19 14.63
N VAL A 195 -3.94 2.49 13.68
CA VAL A 195 -2.57 1.97 13.78
C VAL A 195 -1.71 2.64 12.73
N GLU A 196 -0.67 3.36 13.15
CA GLU A 196 0.20 4.10 12.23
C GLU A 196 1.68 3.86 12.56
N ALA A 197 2.49 3.53 11.54
CA ALA A 197 3.94 3.37 11.67
C ALA A 197 4.38 2.42 12.80
N CYS A 198 3.67 1.30 12.97
CA CYS A 198 3.97 0.32 14.02
C CYS A 198 4.71 -0.91 13.48
N GLU A 199 5.48 -1.56 14.36
CA GLU A 199 6.08 -2.87 14.14
C GLU A 199 5.34 -3.90 15.01
N ILE A 200 4.62 -4.82 14.38
CA ILE A 200 3.74 -5.80 15.03
C ILE A 200 4.19 -7.21 14.64
N VAL A 201 4.98 -7.86 15.49
CA VAL A 201 5.75 -9.06 15.09
C VAL A 201 5.64 -10.21 16.08
N GLY A 202 5.43 -11.44 15.60
CA GLY A 202 5.57 -12.65 16.42
C GLY A 202 4.44 -12.86 17.44
N ASN A 203 3.23 -12.37 17.17
CA ASN A 203 2.12 -12.42 18.13
C ASN A 203 1.22 -13.65 17.92
N GLY A 204 0.48 -14.03 18.96
CA GLY A 204 -0.38 -15.21 18.95
C GLY A 204 -1.61 -15.10 18.05
N GLY A 205 -2.10 -13.88 17.82
CA GLY A 205 -3.30 -13.60 17.03
C GLY A 205 -3.18 -12.37 16.13
N PRO A 206 -4.27 -12.00 15.44
CA PRO A 206 -4.27 -10.91 14.47
C PRO A 206 -4.41 -9.53 15.10
N VAL A 207 -4.02 -8.48 14.36
CA VAL A 207 -4.59 -7.15 14.58
C VAL A 207 -6.10 -7.24 14.31
N GLY A 208 -6.89 -7.25 15.38
CA GLY A 208 -8.31 -7.60 15.35
C GLY A 208 -9.20 -6.40 15.64
N PHE A 209 -10.16 -6.13 14.75
CA PHE A 209 -11.13 -5.06 14.96
C PHE A 209 -12.51 -5.39 14.39
N THR A 210 -13.52 -4.68 14.85
CA THR A 210 -14.83 -4.62 14.18
C THR A 210 -14.82 -3.46 13.19
N VAL A 211 -15.42 -3.64 12.01
CA VAL A 211 -15.41 -2.62 10.96
C VAL A 211 -16.13 -1.35 11.41
N ASN A 212 -15.39 -0.25 11.38
CA ASN A 212 -15.84 1.11 11.67
C ASN A 212 -15.06 2.05 10.74
N PRO A 213 -15.68 2.99 9.99
CA PRO A 213 -14.99 3.85 9.01
C PRO A 213 -13.85 4.70 9.58
N ASP A 214 -13.87 4.97 10.88
CA ASP A 214 -12.79 5.70 11.56
C ASP A 214 -11.56 4.81 11.82
N THR A 215 -11.66 3.51 11.56
CA THR A 215 -10.55 2.56 11.63
C THR A 215 -9.64 2.70 10.42
N ARG A 216 -8.34 2.78 10.66
CA ARG A 216 -7.31 2.73 9.62
C ARG A 216 -6.03 2.10 10.13
N ILE A 217 -5.33 1.40 9.23
CA ILE A 217 -4.01 0.83 9.46
C ILE A 217 -3.09 1.34 8.37
N GLU A 218 -2.02 2.04 8.74
CA GLU A 218 -1.18 2.77 7.78
C GLU A 218 0.32 2.59 8.10
N GLY A 219 1.14 2.38 7.08
CA GLY A 219 2.59 2.46 7.20
C GLY A 219 3.21 1.44 8.17
N SER A 220 2.54 0.32 8.43
CA SER A 220 2.88 -0.61 9.52
C SER A 220 3.40 -1.95 9.00
N VAL A 221 4.27 -2.59 9.78
CA VAL A 221 4.77 -3.95 9.54
C VAL A 221 4.02 -4.91 10.44
N ILE A 222 3.42 -5.95 9.86
CA ILE A 222 2.64 -6.97 10.58
C ILE A 222 3.14 -8.34 10.13
N ALA A 223 3.82 -9.07 11.01
CA ALA A 223 4.50 -10.28 10.60
C ALA A 223 4.60 -11.38 11.66
N GLY A 224 4.74 -12.63 11.20
CA GLY A 224 5.03 -13.75 12.09
C GLY A 224 3.94 -14.05 13.09
N SER A 225 2.69 -13.63 12.85
CA SER A 225 1.57 -14.02 13.71
C SER A 225 1.29 -15.51 13.56
N SER A 226 0.97 -16.20 14.65
CA SER A 226 0.59 -17.64 14.59
C SER A 226 -0.82 -17.89 14.05
N GLU A 227 -1.56 -16.82 13.78
CA GLU A 227 -2.86 -16.83 13.08
C GLU A 227 -2.78 -15.84 11.91
N GLU A 228 -3.78 -14.99 11.72
CA GLU A 228 -3.79 -13.99 10.64
C GLU A 228 -2.95 -12.76 10.99
N GLY A 229 -2.53 -12.01 9.97
CA GLY A 229 -1.90 -10.70 10.19
C GLY A 229 -2.93 -9.68 10.70
N ILE A 230 -4.00 -9.50 9.93
CA ILE A 230 -5.14 -8.62 10.24
C ILE A 230 -6.43 -9.44 10.12
N ALA A 231 -7.37 -9.24 11.04
CA ALA A 231 -8.68 -9.88 10.97
C ALA A 231 -9.81 -8.90 11.28
N THR A 232 -10.86 -8.90 10.44
CA THR A 232 -12.13 -8.26 10.82
C THR A 232 -13.02 -9.25 11.55
N SER A 233 -13.70 -8.78 12.59
CA SER A 233 -14.62 -9.60 13.38
C SER A 233 -16.06 -9.15 13.19
N TYR A 234 -16.99 -10.11 13.27
CA TYR A 234 -18.43 -9.87 13.19
C TYR A 234 -18.90 -8.84 14.23
N GLY A 235 -19.09 -7.61 13.77
CA GLY A 235 -19.88 -6.57 14.44
C GLY A 235 -21.38 -6.76 14.20
N ASP A 236 -22.19 -5.85 14.75
CA ASP A 236 -23.63 -5.78 14.47
C ASP A 236 -23.87 -5.64 12.95
N VAL A 237 -24.11 -6.77 12.29
CA VAL A 237 -24.26 -7.00 10.84
C VAL A 237 -25.34 -6.15 10.16
N HIS A 238 -26.02 -5.31 10.93
CA HIS A 238 -27.10 -4.46 10.45
C HIS A 238 -26.65 -3.06 10.04
N ASN A 239 -25.36 -2.72 10.18
CA ASN A 239 -24.78 -1.45 9.75
C ASN A 239 -23.36 -1.64 9.20
N SER A 240 -23.18 -2.44 8.13
CA SER A 240 -21.97 -2.30 7.32
C SER A 240 -21.92 -0.84 6.83
N PRO A 241 -20.91 -0.06 7.22
CA PRO A 241 -20.84 1.34 6.83
C PRO A 241 -20.67 1.47 5.32
N ASP A 242 -21.21 2.55 4.74
CA ASP A 242 -21.02 2.87 3.31
C ASP A 242 -19.56 3.23 2.98
N GLU A 243 -18.76 3.59 4.00
CA GLU A 243 -17.34 3.96 3.86
C GLU A 243 -16.41 2.81 4.27
N PRO A 244 -15.31 2.57 3.53
CA PRO A 244 -14.39 1.47 3.81
C PRO A 244 -13.48 1.78 5.00
N VAL A 245 -13.06 0.73 5.70
CA VAL A 245 -11.83 0.74 6.50
C VAL A 245 -10.64 0.67 5.56
N ARG A 246 -9.66 1.56 5.78
CA ARG A 246 -8.47 1.67 4.95
C ARG A 246 -7.27 0.97 5.56
N ILE A 247 -6.64 0.11 4.77
CA ILE A 247 -5.36 -0.52 5.08
C ILE A 247 -4.39 -0.09 3.98
N THR A 248 -3.42 0.77 4.32
CA THR A 248 -2.55 1.42 3.34
C THR A 248 -1.08 1.35 3.71
N ASP A 249 -0.20 1.25 2.71
CA ASP A 249 1.26 1.30 2.89
C ASP A 249 1.80 0.30 3.94
N CYS A 250 1.14 -0.85 4.09
CA CYS A 250 1.51 -1.86 5.07
C CYS A 250 2.34 -2.98 4.46
N TYR A 251 3.25 -3.56 5.25
CA TYR A 251 3.94 -4.80 4.90
C TYR A 251 3.45 -5.93 5.81
N ILE A 252 2.62 -6.81 5.26
CA ILE A 252 1.93 -7.87 5.99
C ILE A 252 2.48 -9.21 5.50
N HIS A 253 3.33 -9.85 6.30
CA HIS A 253 4.11 -10.97 5.81
C HIS A 253 4.41 -12.09 6.80
N ASP A 254 4.70 -13.28 6.26
CA ASP A 254 5.13 -14.45 7.04
C ASP A 254 4.19 -14.78 8.22
N ASN A 255 2.88 -14.57 8.06
CA ASN A 255 1.88 -15.00 9.05
C ASN A 255 1.42 -16.43 8.74
N ASP A 256 1.20 -17.26 9.77
CA ASP A 256 0.81 -18.67 9.62
C ASP A 256 -0.57 -18.82 8.94
N GLY A 257 -1.44 -17.81 9.08
CA GLY A 257 -2.74 -17.68 8.40
C GLY A 257 -2.71 -16.69 7.23
N PRO A 258 -3.88 -16.19 6.79
CA PRO A 258 -3.96 -15.09 5.84
C PRO A 258 -3.24 -13.84 6.33
N GLY A 259 -2.65 -13.08 5.40
CA GLY A 259 -2.16 -11.73 5.71
C GLY A 259 -3.33 -10.85 6.18
N ILE A 260 -4.44 -10.89 5.45
CA ILE A 260 -5.70 -10.24 5.84
C ILE A 260 -6.85 -11.26 5.76
N SER A 261 -7.56 -11.47 6.86
CA SER A 261 -8.85 -12.17 6.91
C SER A 261 -9.99 -11.16 7.02
N HIS A 262 -10.81 -11.11 5.98
CA HIS A 262 -11.95 -10.21 5.86
C HIS A 262 -13.26 -11.00 6.00
N ASP A 263 -13.81 -11.01 7.22
CA ASP A 263 -15.01 -11.79 7.54
C ASP A 263 -16.31 -10.96 7.56
N SER A 264 -16.18 -9.63 7.58
CA SER A 264 -17.32 -8.70 7.56
C SER A 264 -16.90 -7.27 7.22
N GLY A 265 -17.88 -6.48 6.75
CA GLY A 265 -17.76 -5.05 6.50
C GLY A 265 -17.20 -4.68 5.12
N TYR A 266 -16.67 -3.46 5.00
CA TYR A 266 -16.06 -2.94 3.78
C TYR A 266 -14.59 -2.60 4.04
N LEU A 267 -13.67 -3.25 3.33
CA LEU A 267 -12.24 -2.96 3.34
C LEU A 267 -11.73 -2.38 2.01
N GLU A 268 -10.84 -1.41 2.10
CA GLU A 268 -10.03 -0.87 1.01
C GLU A 268 -8.54 -1.09 1.35
N VAL A 269 -7.89 -1.99 0.60
CA VAL A 269 -6.47 -2.35 0.77
C VAL A 269 -5.67 -1.78 -0.39
N ARG A 270 -4.74 -0.87 -0.11
CA ARG A 270 -3.93 -0.22 -1.16
C ARG A 270 -2.47 -0.09 -0.77
N GLN A 271 -1.58 -0.11 -1.75
CA GLN A 271 -0.14 0.12 -1.54
C GLN A 271 0.48 -0.81 -0.49
N CYS A 272 -0.15 -1.96 -0.24
CA CYS A 272 0.33 -2.94 0.71
C CYS A 272 1.18 -3.99 0.01
N THR A 273 2.10 -4.61 0.76
CA THR A 273 2.73 -5.86 0.36
C THR A 273 2.19 -6.99 1.22
N LEU A 274 1.56 -7.98 0.58
CA LEU A 274 1.01 -9.19 1.20
C LEU A 274 1.86 -10.38 0.73
N ALA A 275 2.80 -10.84 1.57
CA ALA A 275 3.79 -11.83 1.13
C ALA A 275 4.13 -12.91 2.16
N GLY A 276 4.39 -14.14 1.71
CA GLY A 276 4.81 -15.21 2.63
C GLY A 276 3.72 -15.69 3.61
N ASN A 277 2.46 -15.26 3.42
CA ASN A 277 1.35 -15.70 4.25
C ASN A 277 0.74 -16.98 3.67
N ARG A 278 -0.15 -17.66 4.41
CA ARG A 278 -0.93 -18.76 3.83
C ARG A 278 -1.74 -18.29 2.62
N ASP A 279 -2.51 -17.23 2.81
CA ASP A 279 -3.24 -16.50 1.77
C ASP A 279 -2.83 -15.03 1.86
N GLY A 280 -2.62 -14.33 0.74
CA GLY A 280 -2.37 -12.89 0.80
C GLY A 280 -3.58 -12.16 1.39
N TYR A 281 -4.75 -12.40 0.80
CA TYR A 281 -6.04 -11.90 1.25
C TYR A 281 -7.09 -13.02 1.23
N TYR A 282 -7.79 -13.22 2.34
CA TYR A 282 -8.86 -14.20 2.47
C TYR A 282 -10.17 -13.50 2.85
N ALA A 283 -11.26 -13.84 2.17
CA ALA A 283 -12.58 -13.32 2.50
C ALA A 283 -13.66 -14.41 2.54
N ASP A 284 -14.42 -14.42 3.62
CA ASP A 284 -15.58 -15.28 3.84
C ASP A 284 -16.75 -14.44 4.41
N GLY A 285 -17.97 -14.68 3.94
CA GLY A 285 -19.15 -14.00 4.51
C GLY A 285 -19.35 -12.51 4.19
N ILE A 286 -18.50 -11.92 3.32
CA ILE A 286 -18.60 -10.50 2.93
C ILE A 286 -19.77 -10.20 1.99
N GLU A 287 -20.12 -8.92 1.80
CA GLU A 287 -21.15 -8.46 0.87
C GLU A 287 -20.54 -8.07 -0.48
N VAL A 288 -21.40 -7.99 -1.51
CA VAL A 288 -21.00 -7.54 -2.85
C VAL A 288 -20.42 -6.13 -2.79
N GLY A 289 -19.26 -5.91 -3.43
CA GLY A 289 -18.63 -4.59 -3.50
C GLY A 289 -18.05 -4.10 -2.17
N SER A 290 -17.91 -4.98 -1.16
CA SER A 290 -17.35 -4.63 0.14
C SER A 290 -15.84 -4.92 0.24
N ALA A 291 -15.15 -5.13 -0.88
CA ALA A 291 -13.71 -5.30 -0.92
C ALA A 291 -13.11 -4.59 -2.15
N VAL A 292 -12.07 -3.79 -1.90
CA VAL A 292 -11.22 -3.16 -2.93
C VAL A 292 -9.77 -3.50 -2.61
N LEU A 293 -9.04 -4.04 -3.58
CA LEU A 293 -7.61 -4.32 -3.50
C LEU A 293 -6.93 -3.60 -4.68
N ARG A 294 -6.21 -2.51 -4.49
CA ARG A 294 -5.54 -1.85 -5.63
C ARG A 294 -4.12 -1.45 -5.32
N TYR A 295 -3.24 -1.54 -6.31
CA TYR A 295 -1.85 -1.12 -6.16
C TYR A 295 -1.12 -1.87 -5.04
N ASN A 296 -1.40 -3.16 -4.85
CA ASN A 296 -0.73 -4.00 -3.88
C ASN A 296 0.29 -4.92 -4.55
N ASN A 297 1.32 -5.31 -3.79
CA ASN A 297 2.22 -6.40 -4.13
C ASN A 297 1.74 -7.67 -3.41
N VAL A 298 1.24 -8.64 -4.16
CA VAL A 298 0.74 -9.92 -3.63
C VAL A 298 1.60 -11.04 -4.20
N GLU A 299 2.43 -11.65 -3.37
CA GLU A 299 3.50 -12.53 -3.86
C GLU A 299 3.98 -13.54 -2.81
N ASN A 300 4.48 -14.68 -3.26
CA ASN A 300 5.04 -15.74 -2.42
C ASN A 300 4.10 -16.19 -1.29
N ASN A 301 2.78 -16.16 -1.49
CA ASN A 301 1.82 -16.73 -0.53
C ASN A 301 1.64 -18.23 -0.80
N GLU A 302 1.34 -19.02 0.23
CA GLU A 302 1.42 -20.48 0.13
C GLU A 302 0.27 -21.12 -0.70
N GLU A 303 -0.96 -20.63 -0.53
CA GLU A 303 -2.16 -21.19 -1.17
C GLU A 303 -2.73 -20.27 -2.26
N TYR A 304 -3.02 -19.01 -1.93
CA TYR A 304 -3.60 -18.02 -2.84
C TYR A 304 -3.04 -16.62 -2.59
N GLY A 305 -2.93 -15.82 -3.65
CA GLY A 305 -2.76 -14.37 -3.51
C GLY A 305 -4.03 -13.72 -2.96
N ALA A 306 -5.19 -14.11 -3.49
CA ALA A 306 -6.48 -13.66 -2.99
C ALA A 306 -7.56 -14.75 -3.13
N PHE A 307 -8.26 -15.04 -2.04
CA PHE A 307 -9.29 -16.07 -1.97
C PHE A 307 -10.63 -15.49 -1.48
N PHE A 308 -11.70 -15.72 -2.26
CA PHE A 308 -13.06 -15.36 -1.91
C PHE A 308 -13.92 -16.63 -1.88
N ARG A 309 -14.48 -16.96 -0.72
CA ARG A 309 -15.29 -18.18 -0.57
C ARG A 309 -16.64 -18.09 -1.28
N LYS A 310 -17.27 -16.93 -1.24
CA LYS A 310 -18.59 -16.70 -1.83
C LYS A 310 -18.39 -16.21 -3.26
N GLU A 311 -19.04 -16.91 -4.19
CA GLU A 311 -18.95 -16.58 -5.61
C GLU A 311 -19.74 -15.30 -5.90
N PHE A 312 -19.00 -14.27 -6.28
CA PHE A 312 -19.50 -12.96 -6.70
C PHE A 312 -18.88 -12.68 -8.08
N GLU A 313 -19.63 -12.82 -9.17
CA GLU A 313 -19.03 -12.69 -10.51
C GLU A 313 -18.51 -11.25 -10.76
N ASN A 314 -17.19 -11.07 -10.79
CA ASN A 314 -16.48 -9.81 -11.09
C ASN A 314 -16.88 -8.60 -10.22
N GLU A 315 -17.14 -8.81 -8.93
CA GLU A 315 -17.63 -7.74 -8.04
C GLU A 315 -16.58 -7.21 -7.04
N VAL A 316 -15.42 -7.87 -6.94
CA VAL A 316 -14.28 -7.37 -6.18
C VAL A 316 -13.32 -6.66 -7.12
N ASP A 317 -13.12 -5.38 -6.85
CA ASP A 317 -12.19 -4.54 -7.58
C ASP A 317 -10.75 -4.85 -7.14
N ALA A 318 -10.02 -5.58 -7.99
CA ALA A 318 -8.61 -5.94 -7.76
C ALA A 318 -7.67 -5.52 -8.90
N GLU A 319 -7.98 -4.39 -9.53
CA GLU A 319 -7.14 -3.81 -10.58
C GLU A 319 -5.79 -3.34 -10.02
N CYS A 320 -4.80 -3.25 -10.91
CA CYS A 320 -3.49 -2.67 -10.64
C CYS A 320 -2.69 -3.34 -9.51
N ASN A 321 -2.96 -4.59 -9.16
CA ASN A 321 -2.09 -5.35 -8.26
C ASN A 321 -0.96 -6.05 -9.03
N TYR A 322 0.21 -6.16 -8.42
CA TYR A 322 1.27 -7.07 -8.86
C TYR A 322 1.07 -8.42 -8.19
N TRP A 323 0.92 -9.48 -8.98
CA TRP A 323 0.60 -10.83 -8.50
C TRP A 323 1.82 -11.74 -8.42
N GLY A 324 3.00 -11.19 -8.12
CA GLY A 324 4.26 -11.92 -7.98
C GLY A 324 4.96 -12.27 -9.30
N ASP A 325 4.35 -12.00 -10.44
CA ASP A 325 4.94 -12.19 -11.78
C ASP A 325 4.27 -11.30 -12.83
N GLU A 326 5.02 -10.88 -13.84
CA GLU A 326 4.54 -10.01 -14.93
C GLU A 326 3.41 -10.65 -15.76
N SER A 327 3.35 -11.98 -15.80
CA SER A 327 2.30 -12.73 -16.49
C SER A 327 0.93 -12.64 -15.80
N GLY A 328 0.88 -12.07 -14.60
CA GLY A 328 -0.35 -11.87 -13.85
C GLY A 328 -0.81 -13.12 -13.09
N PRO A 329 -1.99 -13.06 -12.46
CA PRO A 329 -2.46 -14.10 -11.57
C PRO A 329 -2.93 -15.33 -12.36
N LYS A 330 -2.89 -16.49 -11.71
CA LYS A 330 -3.57 -17.71 -12.20
C LYS A 330 -5.07 -17.54 -12.00
N HIS A 331 -5.72 -17.00 -13.03
CA HIS A 331 -7.14 -16.65 -13.05
C HIS A 331 -7.75 -16.90 -14.44
N GLN A 332 -9.04 -17.21 -14.51
CA GLN A 332 -9.71 -17.55 -15.77
C GLN A 332 -9.76 -16.40 -16.79
N ASN A 333 -9.78 -15.16 -16.31
CA ASN A 333 -9.76 -13.96 -17.17
C ASN A 333 -8.33 -13.58 -17.61
N ASN A 334 -7.30 -14.34 -17.20
CA ASN A 334 -5.96 -14.12 -17.70
C ASN A 334 -5.85 -14.70 -19.13
N PRO A 335 -5.59 -13.88 -20.17
CA PRO A 335 -5.46 -14.37 -21.55
C PRO A 335 -4.24 -15.28 -21.77
N ARG A 336 -3.27 -15.31 -20.85
CA ARG A 336 -2.10 -16.18 -20.96
C ARG A 336 -2.47 -17.63 -20.66
N SER A 337 -1.90 -18.55 -21.43
CA SER A 337 -2.16 -19.99 -21.27
C SER A 337 -1.50 -20.62 -20.03
N ASP A 338 -0.40 -20.03 -19.55
CA ASP A 338 0.33 -20.47 -18.36
C ASP A 338 0.84 -19.27 -17.53
N PRO A 339 -0.04 -18.56 -16.80
CA PRO A 339 0.38 -17.48 -15.91
C PRO A 339 1.14 -18.02 -14.71
N LYS A 340 2.26 -17.38 -14.38
CA LYS A 340 3.19 -17.77 -13.31
C LYS A 340 2.85 -17.12 -11.96
N GLY A 341 2.06 -16.05 -11.95
CA GLY A 341 1.72 -15.33 -10.73
C GLY A 341 0.83 -16.11 -9.76
N GLU A 342 0.45 -15.39 -8.70
CA GLU A 342 -0.33 -15.92 -7.58
C GLU A 342 -1.69 -16.45 -8.01
N ARG A 343 -2.18 -17.47 -7.29
CA ARG A 343 -3.49 -18.05 -7.56
C ARG A 343 -4.58 -17.17 -6.96
N VAL A 344 -5.64 -16.95 -7.75
CA VAL A 344 -6.76 -16.10 -7.35
C VAL A 344 -8.09 -16.78 -7.73
N THR A 345 -9.13 -16.64 -6.89
CA THR A 345 -10.48 -17.20 -7.15
C THR A 345 -11.21 -16.46 -8.28
N GLU A 346 -12.27 -17.03 -8.86
CA GLU A 346 -12.97 -16.47 -10.04
C GLU A 346 -13.79 -15.17 -9.78
N SER A 347 -13.96 -14.77 -8.52
CA SER A 347 -14.90 -13.71 -8.09
C SER A 347 -14.31 -12.30 -8.04
N ILE A 348 -13.27 -12.05 -8.83
CA ILE A 348 -12.41 -10.87 -8.68
C ILE A 348 -11.99 -10.34 -10.05
N ASP A 349 -12.11 -9.03 -10.21
CA ASP A 349 -11.62 -8.34 -11.39
C ASP A 349 -10.15 -8.01 -11.20
N VAL A 350 -9.29 -8.72 -11.94
CA VAL A 350 -7.83 -8.60 -11.86
C VAL A 350 -7.25 -7.83 -13.04
N THR A 351 -8.08 -7.30 -13.94
CA THR A 351 -7.65 -6.70 -15.20
C THR A 351 -7.99 -5.20 -15.22
N PRO A 352 -7.01 -4.29 -15.40
CA PRO A 352 -5.59 -4.59 -15.63
C PRO A 352 -4.87 -5.04 -14.36
N TRP A 353 -3.84 -5.86 -14.50
CA TRP A 353 -2.84 -6.06 -13.43
C TRP A 353 -1.56 -5.28 -13.72
N SER A 354 -0.75 -5.07 -12.67
CA SER A 354 0.59 -4.49 -12.83
C SER A 354 1.57 -5.55 -13.31
N VAL A 355 2.29 -5.27 -14.39
CA VAL A 355 3.33 -6.18 -14.92
C VAL A 355 4.66 -6.06 -14.16
N GLU A 356 4.78 -5.02 -13.33
CA GLU A 356 5.93 -4.79 -12.46
C GLU A 356 5.47 -4.66 -11.01
N ARG A 357 6.40 -4.90 -10.08
CA ARG A 357 6.18 -4.66 -8.66
C ARG A 357 5.80 -3.19 -8.44
N ILE A 358 4.80 -2.94 -7.60
CA ILE A 358 4.37 -1.59 -7.21
C ILE A 358 5.43 -0.96 -6.32
N GLU A 359 5.91 0.23 -6.69
CA GLU A 359 6.84 1.05 -5.92
C GLU A 359 6.27 2.47 -5.80
N ASP A 360 6.37 3.10 -4.63
CA ASP A 360 5.86 4.45 -4.35
C ASP A 360 4.37 4.68 -4.74
N GLY A 361 3.56 3.61 -4.73
CA GLY A 361 2.14 3.64 -5.09
C GLY A 361 1.86 3.65 -6.59
N GLU A 362 2.88 3.53 -7.43
CA GLU A 362 2.78 3.50 -8.88
C GLU A 362 3.15 2.12 -9.41
N GLY A 363 2.42 1.68 -10.45
CA GLY A 363 2.63 0.41 -11.12
C GLY A 363 2.26 0.47 -12.59
N VAL A 364 2.77 -0.47 -13.37
CA VAL A 364 2.53 -0.55 -14.82
C VAL A 364 1.28 -1.38 -15.09
N CYS A 365 0.10 -0.77 -14.92
CA CYS A 365 -1.21 -1.44 -15.00
C CYS A 365 -1.68 -1.73 -16.42
N ILE A 366 -1.01 -2.65 -17.10
CA ILE A 366 -1.27 -2.96 -18.52
C ILE A 366 -1.55 -4.44 -18.77
N GLY A 367 -1.40 -5.27 -17.75
CA GLY A 367 -1.57 -6.71 -17.84
C GLY A 367 -3.03 -7.10 -18.10
N GLY A 368 -3.24 -8.11 -18.95
CA GLY A 368 -4.59 -8.63 -19.26
C GLY A 368 -5.42 -7.80 -20.22
N GLN A 369 -4.97 -6.58 -20.53
CA GLN A 369 -5.63 -5.75 -21.52
C GLN A 369 -5.28 -6.20 -22.94
N GLU A 370 -6.30 -6.40 -23.76
CA GLU A 370 -6.11 -6.51 -25.21
C GLU A 370 -5.67 -5.14 -25.74
N ARG A 371 -4.45 -5.07 -26.28
CA ARG A 371 -3.97 -3.86 -26.96
C ARG A 371 -4.23 -3.99 -28.45
N VAL A 372 -4.85 -2.96 -29.02
CA VAL A 372 -5.03 -2.84 -30.48
C VAL A 372 -3.91 -1.95 -31.01
N GLY A 373 -3.25 -2.39 -32.07
CA GLY A 373 -2.39 -1.51 -32.84
C GLY A 373 -2.49 -1.78 -34.33
N TYR A 374 -1.81 -0.96 -35.11
CA TYR A 374 -1.94 -0.94 -36.57
C TYR A 374 -0.59 -1.24 -37.20
N ILE A 375 -0.57 -2.18 -38.15
CA ILE A 375 0.62 -2.53 -38.93
C ILE A 375 0.31 -2.26 -40.40
N SER A 376 1.29 -1.74 -41.16
CA SER A 376 1.14 -1.59 -42.61
C SER A 376 1.17 -2.95 -43.33
N LEU A 377 0.26 -3.16 -44.31
CA LEU A 377 0.13 -4.40 -45.09
C LEU A 377 1.43 -4.81 -45.80
N SER A 378 2.24 -3.83 -46.24
CA SER A 378 3.55 -4.10 -46.87
C SER A 378 4.52 -4.83 -45.94
N SER A 379 4.27 -4.81 -44.63
CA SER A 379 5.07 -5.45 -43.59
C SER A 379 4.53 -6.80 -43.13
N PHE A 380 3.37 -7.27 -43.64
CA PHE A 380 2.63 -8.41 -43.08
C PHE A 380 2.55 -9.64 -44.01
N THR A 381 2.99 -9.56 -45.27
CA THR A 381 2.82 -10.67 -46.24
C THR A 381 3.98 -11.68 -46.22
N LYS A 382 3.64 -12.96 -46.09
CA LYS A 382 4.57 -14.10 -46.11
C LYS A 382 5.29 -14.30 -47.44
N VAL A 383 6.61 -14.45 -47.41
CA VAL A 383 7.44 -14.83 -48.57
C VAL A 383 7.90 -16.28 -48.42
N THR A 384 7.53 -17.14 -49.38
CA THR A 384 8.16 -18.45 -49.59
C THR A 384 8.96 -18.44 -50.88
N GLY A 385 10.30 -18.42 -50.81
CA GLY A 385 11.19 -18.53 -51.97
C GLY A 385 12.68 -18.46 -51.62
N ASP A 386 13.52 -19.21 -52.35
CA ASP A 386 14.93 -19.50 -52.06
C ASP A 386 15.97 -18.53 -52.69
N ASP A 387 15.58 -17.35 -53.20
CA ASP A 387 16.53 -16.46 -53.90
C ASP A 387 16.72 -15.09 -53.22
N GLU A 388 18.00 -14.77 -52.92
CA GLU A 388 18.49 -13.46 -52.50
C GLU A 388 18.21 -12.41 -53.59
N VAL A 389 17.38 -11.39 -53.30
CA VAL A 389 17.16 -10.26 -54.22
C VAL A 389 17.21 -8.92 -53.49
N ALA A 390 18.03 -8.03 -54.06
CA ALA A 390 18.00 -6.59 -53.88
C ALA A 390 16.67 -6.01 -54.39
N CYS A 391 15.99 -5.23 -53.55
CA CYS A 391 14.93 -4.26 -53.88
C CYS A 391 13.84 -4.77 -54.84
N VAL A 392 12.75 -5.32 -54.30
CA VAL A 392 11.65 -5.89 -55.09
C VAL A 392 10.73 -4.79 -55.65
N PRO A 393 10.38 -4.85 -56.95
CA PRO A 393 9.35 -4.01 -57.57
C PRO A 393 7.93 -4.55 -57.33
N ASP A 394 7.06 -3.65 -56.87
CA ASP A 394 5.59 -3.55 -57.01
C ASP A 394 4.61 -4.72 -56.79
N GLU A 395 4.98 -6.00 -56.60
CA GLU A 395 3.94 -7.02 -56.29
C GLU A 395 4.27 -8.06 -55.19
N ASP A 396 5.42 -8.03 -54.53
CA ASP A 396 5.72 -8.98 -53.45
C ASP A 396 6.38 -8.25 -52.27
N GLY A 397 5.67 -8.22 -51.14
CA GLY A 397 6.03 -7.53 -49.90
C GLY A 397 7.20 -8.16 -49.13
N TRP A 398 7.56 -7.48 -48.03
CA TRP A 398 8.65 -7.85 -47.13
C TRP A 398 8.24 -9.10 -46.32
N GLY A 399 9.05 -10.15 -46.35
CA GLY A 399 8.74 -11.46 -45.75
C GLY A 399 8.52 -11.48 -44.23
N ASP A 400 8.42 -12.71 -43.69
CA ASP A 400 7.84 -13.12 -42.39
C ASP A 400 8.33 -12.43 -41.08
N SER A 401 9.19 -11.41 -41.12
CA SER A 401 9.61 -10.68 -39.91
C SER A 401 10.12 -9.28 -40.23
N PHE A 402 9.61 -8.28 -39.52
CA PHE A 402 10.15 -6.91 -39.46
C PHE A 402 10.38 -6.51 -38.00
N TYR A 403 11.30 -5.57 -37.76
CA TYR A 403 11.60 -5.10 -36.40
C TYR A 403 11.65 -3.57 -36.33
N ILE A 404 11.17 -3.04 -35.20
CA ILE A 404 11.20 -1.62 -34.84
C ILE A 404 12.54 -1.31 -34.15
N ARG A 405 13.40 -0.47 -34.76
CA ARG A 405 14.82 -0.37 -34.37
C ARG A 405 15.15 0.77 -33.40
N ARG A 406 14.49 1.94 -33.50
CA ARG A 406 14.68 3.09 -32.59
C ARG A 406 13.67 4.22 -32.81
N GLU A 407 13.65 5.19 -31.88
CA GLU A 407 13.16 6.55 -32.11
C GLU A 407 13.77 7.16 -33.38
N ALA A 408 12.89 7.60 -34.25
CA ALA A 408 13.15 8.35 -35.45
C ALA A 408 12.94 9.82 -35.11
N ARG A 409 13.96 10.68 -35.26
CA ARG A 409 13.81 12.13 -35.09
C ARG A 409 13.91 12.80 -36.45
N ASN A 410 12.88 13.54 -36.85
CA ASN A 410 12.97 14.35 -38.06
C ASN A 410 13.85 15.61 -37.79
N GLY A 411 14.10 16.40 -38.83
CA GLY A 411 14.88 17.65 -38.73
C GLY A 411 14.25 18.76 -37.86
N TRP A 412 13.06 18.51 -37.31
CA TRP A 412 12.27 19.40 -36.45
C TRP A 412 12.03 18.85 -35.04
N SER A 413 12.78 17.81 -34.64
CA SER A 413 12.77 17.18 -33.31
C SER A 413 11.55 16.34 -32.93
N ASP A 414 10.66 16.03 -33.88
CA ASP A 414 9.51 15.14 -33.65
C ASP A 414 9.96 13.68 -33.56
N GLU A 415 9.39 12.92 -32.64
CA GLU A 415 9.70 11.51 -32.36
C GLU A 415 8.77 10.58 -33.17
N GLY A 416 9.34 9.58 -33.85
CA GLY A 416 8.64 8.58 -34.67
C GLY A 416 9.37 7.25 -34.63
N VAL A 417 9.07 6.30 -35.53
CA VAL A 417 9.65 4.95 -35.48
C VAL A 417 10.31 4.55 -36.81
N VAL A 418 11.55 4.03 -36.73
CA VAL A 418 12.27 3.42 -37.88
C VAL A 418 12.05 1.90 -37.88
N VAL A 419 11.55 1.37 -38.99
CA VAL A 419 11.48 -0.07 -39.27
C VAL A 419 12.64 -0.45 -40.19
N ASP A 420 13.40 -1.50 -39.86
CA ASP A 420 14.60 -1.94 -40.60
C ASP A 420 14.61 -3.47 -40.79
N VAL A 421 15.35 -3.94 -41.81
CA VAL A 421 15.45 -5.37 -42.15
C VAL A 421 16.90 -5.86 -41.98
N PRO A 422 17.19 -6.76 -41.02
CA PRO A 422 18.54 -7.23 -40.83
C PRO A 422 18.92 -8.28 -41.89
N ASN A 423 20.07 -8.09 -42.52
CA ASN A 423 20.77 -9.18 -43.19
C ASN A 423 21.38 -10.10 -42.10
N SER A 424 20.92 -11.35 -42.07
CA SER A 424 21.46 -12.52 -41.33
C SER A 424 21.18 -12.66 -39.81
N SER A 425 20.74 -13.88 -39.47
CA SER A 425 20.74 -14.67 -38.21
C SER A 425 21.30 -14.07 -36.91
N GLN A 426 20.78 -12.94 -36.44
CA GLN A 426 21.00 -12.43 -35.08
C GLN A 426 19.66 -12.08 -34.44
N SER A 427 19.57 -12.26 -33.12
CA SER A 427 18.46 -11.82 -32.27
C SER A 427 18.53 -10.31 -32.02
N PHE A 428 17.41 -9.59 -32.14
CA PHE A 428 17.33 -8.14 -31.94
C PHE A 428 16.10 -7.73 -31.12
N ARG A 429 16.17 -6.58 -30.45
CA ARG A 429 15.07 -5.99 -29.64
C ARG A 429 14.14 -5.12 -30.50
N GLY A 430 12.83 -5.20 -30.28
CA GLY A 430 11.80 -4.34 -30.89
C GLY A 430 10.90 -3.66 -29.84
N TYR A 431 10.11 -2.65 -30.23
CA TYR A 431 9.20 -1.91 -29.36
C TYR A 431 7.77 -1.86 -29.94
N LEU A 432 6.75 -2.02 -29.09
CA LEU A 432 5.33 -1.85 -29.46
C LEU A 432 4.94 -0.37 -29.43
N ILE A 433 4.11 0.06 -30.37
CA ILE A 433 3.44 1.38 -30.35
C ILE A 433 1.97 1.14 -29.97
N SER A 434 1.57 1.58 -28.78
CA SER A 434 0.16 1.53 -28.33
C SER A 434 -0.49 2.90 -28.39
N ALA A 435 -1.77 2.94 -28.78
CA ALA A 435 -2.62 4.14 -28.67
C ALA A 435 -3.81 3.83 -27.75
N GLU A 436 -4.18 4.77 -26.87
CA GLU A 436 -5.27 4.61 -25.90
C GLU A 436 -6.67 4.61 -26.53
N ALA A 437 -6.78 4.95 -27.82
CA ALA A 437 -8.00 4.93 -28.62
C ALA A 437 -7.66 4.85 -30.11
N ASP A 438 -8.67 4.56 -30.95
CA ASP A 438 -8.55 4.66 -32.41
C ASP A 438 -8.00 6.04 -32.79
N THR A 439 -6.88 6.06 -33.52
CA THR A 439 -6.15 7.29 -33.83
C THR A 439 -5.79 7.33 -35.31
N THR A 440 -5.86 8.52 -35.91
CA THR A 440 -5.41 8.75 -37.28
C THR A 440 -3.88 8.71 -37.33
N SER A 441 -3.33 7.76 -38.08
CA SER A 441 -1.89 7.69 -38.36
C SER A 441 -1.48 8.88 -39.24
N SER A 442 -0.36 9.52 -38.91
CA SER A 442 0.30 10.50 -39.79
C SER A 442 1.71 10.01 -40.14
N GLY A 443 2.25 10.43 -41.27
CA GLY A 443 3.54 9.92 -41.74
C GLY A 443 3.46 9.01 -42.95
N GLY A 444 4.43 9.20 -43.84
CA GLY A 444 4.62 8.36 -45.01
C GLY A 444 6.08 7.93 -45.12
N PRO A 445 6.41 7.08 -46.11
CA PRO A 445 7.78 6.77 -46.45
C PRO A 445 8.49 8.04 -46.92
N SER A 446 9.19 8.73 -46.03
CA SER A 446 10.05 9.86 -46.39
C SER A 446 11.27 9.91 -45.48
N GLY A 447 12.31 9.18 -45.89
CA GLY A 447 13.64 9.37 -45.32
C GLY A 447 14.68 8.55 -46.07
N GLU A 448 15.61 9.25 -46.74
CA GLU A 448 16.88 8.66 -47.19
C GLU A 448 17.57 8.06 -45.95
N GLY A 449 17.80 6.75 -45.98
CA GLY A 449 18.62 6.10 -44.96
C GLY A 449 20.05 6.69 -44.94
N PRO A 450 20.87 6.40 -43.92
CA PRO A 450 22.24 6.94 -43.78
C PRO A 450 23.21 6.57 -44.93
N TRP A 451 22.71 5.87 -45.96
CA TRP A 451 23.44 5.38 -47.12
C TRP A 451 22.89 5.87 -48.46
N GLY A 452 21.87 6.74 -48.48
CA GLY A 452 21.38 7.36 -49.73
C GLY A 452 20.65 6.42 -50.69
N GLU A 453 20.10 5.30 -50.19
CA GLU A 453 19.15 4.45 -50.93
C GLU A 453 17.86 4.28 -50.10
N ASP A 454 16.71 4.42 -50.77
CA ASP A 454 15.36 4.47 -50.20
C ASP A 454 14.89 3.08 -49.75
N CYS A 455 15.02 2.74 -48.47
CA CYS A 455 14.51 1.48 -47.90
C CYS A 455 14.00 1.59 -46.45
N SER A 456 13.64 2.80 -45.96
CA SER A 456 13.14 2.98 -44.60
C SER A 456 11.73 3.57 -44.57
N SER A 457 10.79 2.90 -43.90
CA SER A 457 9.43 3.38 -43.66
C SER A 457 9.29 3.94 -42.24
N TRP A 458 8.48 5.00 -42.13
CA TRP A 458 8.24 5.74 -40.88
C TRP A 458 6.74 5.69 -40.59
N LEU A 459 6.38 5.42 -39.34
CA LEU A 459 5.01 5.57 -38.84
C LEU A 459 5.05 6.61 -37.71
N PHE A 460 4.27 7.68 -37.83
CA PHE A 460 4.05 8.61 -36.72
C PHE A 460 2.64 8.39 -36.16
N VAL A 461 2.58 8.16 -34.86
CA VAL A 461 1.31 8.18 -34.14
C VAL A 461 1.23 9.58 -33.54
N ASN A 462 0.43 10.46 -34.16
CA ASN A 462 0.05 11.82 -33.73
C ASN A 462 1.05 12.61 -32.84
N GLU A 463 1.55 13.75 -33.34
CA GLU A 463 2.48 14.69 -32.67
C GLU A 463 2.04 15.19 -31.27
N ALA A 464 0.78 14.98 -30.88
CA ALA A 464 0.22 15.40 -29.60
C ALA A 464 0.17 14.33 -28.50
N GLN A 465 0.56 13.08 -28.77
CA GLN A 465 0.48 11.97 -27.79
C GLN A 465 1.85 11.47 -27.36
N GLU A 466 1.99 11.16 -26.07
CA GLU A 466 3.19 10.54 -25.51
C GLU A 466 3.24 9.07 -25.97
N VAL A 467 4.29 8.69 -26.68
CA VAL A 467 4.51 7.31 -27.14
C VAL A 467 5.39 6.61 -26.10
N GLN A 468 4.88 5.56 -25.47
CA GLN A 468 5.66 4.72 -24.56
C GLN A 468 6.26 3.52 -25.31
N PHE A 469 7.52 3.21 -25.00
CA PHE A 469 8.30 2.15 -25.62
C PHE A 469 8.50 1.00 -24.65
N ASP A 470 7.50 0.13 -24.47
CA ASP A 470 7.61 -1.00 -23.52
C ASP A 470 7.48 -2.38 -24.19
N VAL A 471 8.46 -3.23 -23.84
CA VAL A 471 8.53 -4.72 -23.79
C VAL A 471 8.18 -5.53 -25.05
N GLU A 472 8.67 -6.77 -25.09
CA GLU A 472 8.52 -7.81 -26.11
C GLU A 472 7.04 -8.29 -26.21
N HIS A 473 6.56 -8.69 -27.39
CA HIS A 473 5.16 -9.10 -27.62
C HIS A 473 5.07 -10.20 -28.69
N ASP A 474 4.17 -11.19 -28.51
CA ASP A 474 3.81 -12.19 -29.53
C ASP A 474 2.50 -11.83 -30.24
N ILE A 475 2.44 -12.11 -31.55
CA ILE A 475 1.25 -11.90 -32.39
C ILE A 475 0.39 -13.17 -32.31
N HIS A 476 -0.81 -13.07 -31.74
CA HIS A 476 -1.66 -14.22 -31.44
C HIS A 476 -2.58 -14.67 -32.58
N ASP A 477 -2.82 -13.82 -33.58
CA ASP A 477 -3.66 -14.16 -34.73
C ASP A 477 -2.81 -14.67 -35.90
N LEU A 478 -2.83 -15.99 -36.13
CA LEU A 478 -2.30 -16.59 -37.38
C LEU A 478 -3.13 -16.18 -38.60
N GLU A 479 -4.37 -15.75 -38.38
CA GLU A 479 -5.22 -15.11 -39.38
C GLU A 479 -5.84 -13.86 -38.73
N PRO A 480 -5.30 -12.65 -38.99
CA PRO A 480 -5.91 -11.43 -38.44
C PRO A 480 -7.38 -11.37 -38.85
N THR A 481 -8.23 -10.92 -37.94
CA THR A 481 -9.57 -10.47 -38.35
C THR A 481 -9.38 -9.25 -39.25
N VAL A 482 -9.28 -9.46 -40.57
CA VAL A 482 -8.85 -8.41 -41.50
C VAL A 482 -9.92 -7.35 -41.67
N ALA A 483 -9.93 -6.39 -40.75
CA ALA A 483 -10.48 -5.07 -41.00
C ALA A 483 -9.40 -4.30 -41.78
N HIS A 484 -9.56 -4.26 -43.10
CA HIS A 484 -8.74 -3.41 -43.96
C HIS A 484 -9.22 -1.98 -43.81
N GLU A 485 -8.33 -1.11 -43.36
CA GLU A 485 -8.56 0.34 -43.42
C GLU A 485 -7.52 0.97 -44.33
N THR A 486 -8.02 1.52 -45.45
CA THR A 486 -7.20 2.34 -46.33
C THR A 486 -7.06 3.73 -45.70
N VAL A 487 -5.89 4.03 -45.17
CA VAL A 487 -5.58 5.33 -44.57
C VAL A 487 -4.77 6.15 -45.56
N GLN A 488 -5.30 7.31 -45.95
CA GLN A 488 -4.57 8.29 -46.75
C GLN A 488 -3.68 9.10 -45.80
N PRO A 489 -2.34 9.01 -45.88
CA PRO A 489 -1.47 9.75 -44.98
C PRO A 489 -1.60 11.24 -45.26
N THR A 490 -1.52 12.06 -44.21
CA THR A 490 -1.49 13.52 -44.34
C THR A 490 -0.23 14.10 -43.68
N ASN A 491 0.21 15.27 -44.14
CA ASN A 491 1.26 16.03 -43.48
C ASN A 491 0.71 16.82 -42.27
N GLY A 492 1.57 17.52 -41.53
CA GLY A 492 1.18 18.36 -40.39
C GLY A 492 0.21 19.50 -40.71
N ASP A 493 -0.02 19.79 -42.00
CA ASP A 493 -1.01 20.75 -42.48
C ASP A 493 -2.35 20.09 -42.88
N GLY A 494 -2.45 18.76 -42.77
CA GLY A 494 -3.64 17.97 -43.11
C GLY A 494 -3.80 17.67 -44.60
N ASP A 495 -2.80 17.98 -45.43
CA ASP A 495 -2.81 17.65 -46.86
C ASP A 495 -2.36 16.20 -47.08
N ASP A 496 -3.05 15.50 -47.99
CA ASP A 496 -2.69 14.15 -48.40
C ASP A 496 -1.24 14.08 -48.92
N VAL A 497 -0.45 13.16 -48.38
CA VAL A 497 0.92 12.86 -48.80
C VAL A 497 1.12 11.36 -49.01
N GLY A 498 1.87 11.01 -50.06
CA GLY A 498 2.14 9.60 -50.39
C GLY A 498 0.92 8.85 -50.95
N LEU A 499 1.05 7.53 -51.05
CA LEU A 499 -0.04 6.63 -51.46
C LEU A 499 -0.86 6.21 -50.23
N PRO A 500 -2.17 5.90 -50.40
CA PRO A 500 -2.95 5.29 -49.34
C PRO A 500 -2.27 4.01 -48.82
N LEU A 501 -2.11 3.92 -47.51
CA LEU A 501 -1.58 2.74 -46.84
C LEU A 501 -2.75 1.81 -46.51
N ASP A 502 -2.64 0.54 -46.84
CA ASP A 502 -3.54 -0.48 -46.31
C ASP A 502 -3.00 -0.86 -44.93
N LEU A 503 -3.74 -0.55 -43.86
CA LEU A 503 -3.37 -0.89 -42.51
C LEU A 503 -4.17 -2.11 -42.04
N VAL A 504 -3.48 -3.05 -41.42
CA VAL A 504 -4.06 -4.21 -40.76
C VAL A 504 -4.19 -3.86 -39.28
N ARG A 505 -5.44 -3.81 -38.80
CA ARG A 505 -5.73 -3.78 -37.37
C ARG A 505 -5.31 -5.13 -36.78
N THR A 506 -4.42 -5.11 -35.79
CA THR A 506 -3.96 -6.31 -35.09
C THR A 506 -4.11 -6.15 -33.58
N THR A 507 -4.29 -7.26 -32.89
CA THR A 507 -4.24 -7.33 -31.43
C THR A 507 -2.86 -7.81 -30.99
N PHE A 508 -2.32 -7.21 -29.94
CA PHE A 508 -1.03 -7.57 -29.34
C PHE A 508 -1.27 -8.10 -27.93
N ALA A 509 -0.64 -9.24 -27.59
CA ALA A 509 -0.60 -9.75 -26.23
C ALA A 509 0.81 -9.56 -25.65
N PRO A 510 0.98 -9.31 -24.34
CA PRO A 510 2.30 -9.22 -23.71
C PRO A 510 3.02 -10.58 -23.75
N PHE A 511 4.34 -10.57 -24.02
CA PHE A 511 5.21 -11.73 -24.31
C PHE A 511 4.93 -12.97 -23.45
N ALA A 512 4.81 -14.14 -24.09
CA ALA A 512 5.04 -15.41 -23.42
C ALA A 512 6.55 -15.72 -23.53
N GLU A 513 7.26 -15.81 -22.40
CA GLU A 513 8.59 -16.43 -22.46
C GLU A 513 8.44 -17.85 -23.01
N ALA A 514 9.08 -18.11 -24.15
CA ALA A 514 9.19 -19.46 -24.72
C ALA A 514 9.94 -20.38 -23.74
N GLU A 515 9.40 -21.59 -23.54
CA GLU A 515 10.02 -22.69 -22.77
C GLU A 515 11.44 -23.07 -23.21
#